data_AF-A0A929YZY5-F1
#
_entry.id   AF-A0A929YZY5-F1
#
_cell.length_a   1.000
_cell.length_b   1.000
_cell.length_c   1.000
_cell.angle_alpha   90.00
_cell.angle_beta   90.00
_cell.angle_gamma   90.00
#
_symmetry.space_group_name_H-M   'P 1'
#
loop_
_entity.id
_entity.type
_entity.pdbx_description
1 polymer ?
#
loop_
_entity_poly.entity_id
_entity_poly.type
_entity_poly.pdbx_seq_one_letter_code
_entity_poly.pdbx_strand_id
1 'polypeptide(L)'
;MIEKLRLKFIIVSMVSIFLVLFTILFFGNLYLYKNINFRNDKILDILTENGGNFPKREERFEKREAKPMNDEFKNNNLASKLFGINFELNEESRFETRFFSVAFNYDGEIINTNTGFVASISQEDAIDLAGNIYKYKKIQGYKNGYRYRV
;
A
#
# COMPACT_ATOMS: atom_id res chain seq x y z
N MET A 1 -35.70 -4.38 -44.17
CA MET A 1 -35.27 -3.12 -43.49
C MET A 1 -35.46 -3.17 -41.97
N ILE A 2 -36.52 -3.82 -41.46
CA ILE A 2 -36.83 -3.88 -40.02
C ILE A 2 -35.77 -4.61 -39.18
N GLU A 3 -35.10 -5.62 -39.74
CA GLU A 3 -34.00 -6.35 -39.08
C GLU A 3 -32.78 -5.46 -38.81
N LYS A 4 -32.43 -4.58 -39.76
CA LYS A 4 -31.33 -3.62 -39.59
C LYS A 4 -31.63 -2.60 -38.49
N LEU A 5 -32.90 -2.29 -38.26
CA LEU A 5 -33.34 -1.39 -37.18
C LEU A 5 -33.29 -2.10 -35.82
N ARG A 6 -33.74 -3.36 -35.76
CA ARG A 6 -33.69 -4.19 -34.54
C ARG A 6 -32.26 -4.47 -34.09
N LEU A 7 -31.34 -4.76 -35.02
CA LEU A 7 -29.93 -4.99 -34.69
C LEU A 7 -29.26 -3.73 -34.11
N LYS A 8 -29.54 -2.55 -34.67
CA LYS A 8 -29.05 -1.27 -34.14
C LYS A 8 -29.56 -1.03 -32.71
N PHE A 9 -30.82 -1.34 -32.44
CA PHE A 9 -31.39 -1.22 -31.10
C PHE A 9 -30.69 -2.13 -30.09
N ILE A 10 -30.49 -3.41 -30.44
CA ILE A 10 -29.79 -4.38 -29.57
C ILE A 10 -28.35 -3.93 -29.30
N ILE A 11 -27.63 -3.44 -30.32
CA ILE A 11 -26.26 -2.95 -30.16
C ILE A 11 -26.23 -1.75 -29.20
N VAL A 12 -27.14 -0.78 -29.36
CA VAL A 12 -27.21 0.37 -28.45
C VAL A 12 -27.48 -0.06 -27.01
N SER A 13 -28.40 -1.01 -26.80
CA SER A 13 -28.67 -1.55 -25.45
C SER A 13 -27.46 -2.30 -24.89
N MET A 14 -26.80 -3.13 -25.69
CA MET A 14 -25.62 -3.90 -25.27
C MET A 14 -24.45 -2.98 -24.89
N VAL A 15 -24.21 -1.94 -25.70
CA VAL A 15 -23.20 -0.92 -25.44
C VAL A 15 -23.55 -0.15 -24.18
N SER A 16 -24.82 0.22 -23.98
CA SER A 16 -25.24 0.94 -22.78
C SER A 16 -24.95 0.14 -21.51
N ILE A 17 -25.30 -1.15 -21.48
CA ILE A 17 -25.05 -2.02 -20.32
C ILE A 17 -23.55 -2.20 -20.11
N PHE A 18 -22.80 -2.43 -21.19
CA PHE A 18 -21.35 -2.56 -21.13
C PHE A 18 -20.69 -1.31 -20.55
N LEU A 19 -21.12 -0.12 -20.97
CA LEU A 19 -20.54 1.15 -20.53
C LEU A 19 -20.81 1.40 -19.04
N VAL A 20 -22.02 1.06 -18.56
CA VAL A 20 -22.36 1.12 -17.13
C VAL A 20 -21.48 0.14 -16.32
N LEU A 21 -21.37 -1.11 -16.76
CA LEU A 21 -20.55 -2.12 -16.09
C LEU A 21 -19.07 -1.70 -16.07
N PHE A 22 -18.55 -1.26 -17.21
CA PHE A 22 -17.17 -0.77 -17.35
C PHE A 22 -16.91 0.39 -16.41
N THR A 23 -17.82 1.36 -16.34
CA THR A 23 -17.73 2.52 -15.45
C THR A 23 -17.59 2.08 -14.00
N ILE A 24 -18.49 1.22 -13.51
CA ILE A 24 -18.47 0.78 -12.10
C ILE A 24 -17.16 0.03 -11.79
N LEU A 25 -16.76 -0.90 -12.66
CA LEU A 25 -15.53 -1.67 -12.46
C LEU A 25 -14.28 -0.79 -12.54
N PHE A 26 -14.23 0.14 -13.49
CA PHE A 26 -13.10 1.03 -13.71
C PHE A 26 -12.89 1.97 -12.52
N PHE A 27 -13.95 2.69 -12.11
CA PHE A 27 -13.86 3.60 -10.97
C PHE A 27 -13.62 2.84 -9.66
N GLY A 28 -14.28 1.71 -9.45
CA GLY A 28 -14.06 0.85 -8.28
C GLY A 28 -12.62 0.33 -8.19
N ASN A 29 -12.05 -0.18 -9.29
CA ASN A 29 -10.66 -0.67 -9.31
C ASN A 29 -9.64 0.46 -9.17
N LEU A 30 -9.84 1.60 -9.83
CA LEU A 30 -8.97 2.77 -9.66
C LEU A 30 -8.93 3.23 -8.21
N TYR A 31 -10.09 3.26 -7.57
CA TYR A 31 -10.21 3.61 -6.17
C TYR A 31 -9.50 2.62 -5.26
N LEU A 32 -9.73 1.32 -5.46
CA LEU A 32 -9.07 0.25 -4.73
C LEU A 32 -7.55 0.33 -4.86
N TYR A 33 -7.06 0.54 -6.08
CA TYR A 33 -5.63 0.66 -6.37
C TYR A 33 -4.99 1.83 -5.60
N LYS A 34 -5.63 3.00 -5.61
CA LYS A 34 -5.14 4.17 -4.85
C LYS A 34 -5.12 3.89 -3.35
N ASN A 35 -6.17 3.27 -2.80
CA ASN A 35 -6.29 2.99 -1.37
C ASN A 35 -5.22 2.00 -0.88
N ILE A 36 -4.99 0.92 -1.62
CA ILE A 36 -3.97 -0.10 -1.28
C ILE A 36 -2.58 0.52 -1.26
N ASN A 37 -2.25 1.36 -2.25
CA ASN A 37 -0.93 1.99 -2.31
C ASN A 37 -0.70 2.97 -1.17
N PHE A 38 -1.71 3.78 -0.83
CA PHE A 38 -1.65 4.68 0.31
C PHE A 38 -1.46 3.92 1.64
N ARG A 39 -2.20 2.82 1.82
CA ARG A 39 -2.04 1.92 2.97
C ARG A 39 -0.62 1.34 3.05
N ASN A 40 -0.10 0.82 1.95
CA ASN A 40 1.23 0.23 1.91
C ASN A 40 2.32 1.27 2.20
N ASP A 41 2.16 2.50 1.71
CA ASP A 41 3.04 3.60 2.07
C ASP A 41 3.02 3.86 3.57
N LYS A 42 1.84 3.94 4.22
CA LYS A 42 1.79 4.17 5.66
C LYS A 42 2.42 3.06 6.49
N ILE A 43 2.25 1.80 6.07
CA ILE A 43 2.89 0.67 6.73
C ILE A 43 4.42 0.75 6.58
N LEU A 44 4.91 1.06 5.37
CA LEU A 44 6.34 1.21 5.12
C LEU A 44 6.94 2.38 5.91
N ASP A 45 6.25 3.52 6.05
CA ASP A 45 6.69 4.64 6.89
C ASP A 45 6.96 4.17 8.32
N ILE A 46 6.01 3.41 8.89
CA ILE A 46 6.08 2.95 10.27
C ILE A 46 7.16 1.89 10.45
N LEU A 47 7.31 0.99 9.48
CA LEU A 47 8.39 0.00 9.53
C LEU A 47 9.75 0.69 9.45
N THR A 48 9.93 1.67 8.56
CA THR A 48 11.20 2.41 8.45
C THR A 48 11.49 3.22 9.73
N GLU A 49 10.51 3.92 10.30
CA GLU A 49 10.67 4.70 11.54
C GLU A 49 11.01 3.84 12.77
N ASN A 50 10.60 2.57 12.79
CA ASN A 50 10.83 1.66 13.93
C ASN A 50 11.82 0.53 13.60
N GLY A 51 12.75 0.77 12.67
CA GLY A 51 13.86 -0.16 12.38
C GLY A 51 13.44 -1.51 11.82
N GLY A 52 12.35 -1.55 11.05
CA GLY A 52 11.78 -2.76 10.46
C GLY A 52 10.83 -3.52 11.38
N ASN A 53 10.30 -2.90 12.44
CA ASN A 53 9.36 -3.54 13.36
C ASN A 53 8.04 -2.76 13.44
N PHE A 54 6.95 -3.47 13.72
CA PHE A 54 5.70 -2.82 14.09
C PHE A 54 5.81 -2.26 15.53
N PRO A 55 5.29 -1.04 15.79
CA PRO A 55 5.32 -0.44 17.12
C PRO A 55 4.53 -1.28 18.12
N LYS A 56 5.05 -1.39 19.34
CA LYS A 56 4.35 -2.09 20.43
C LYS A 56 3.16 -1.25 20.91
N ARG A 57 2.16 -1.92 21.51
CA ARG A 57 0.92 -1.27 21.97
C ARG A 57 1.22 -0.10 22.92
N GLU A 58 2.19 -0.22 23.81
CA GLU A 58 2.60 0.81 24.77
C GLU A 58 3.20 2.07 24.09
N GLU A 59 4.08 1.89 23.10
CA GLU A 59 4.67 2.97 22.32
C GLU A 59 3.63 3.75 21.49
N ARG A 60 2.51 3.11 21.10
CA ARG A 60 1.39 3.79 20.44
C ARG A 60 0.65 4.75 21.37
N PHE A 61 0.63 4.49 22.67
CA PHE A 61 0.02 5.38 23.65
C PHE A 61 0.97 6.53 24.00
N GLU A 62 2.27 6.27 24.17
CA GLU A 62 3.26 7.32 24.45
C GLU A 62 3.48 8.29 23.27
N LYS A 63 3.57 7.80 22.01
CA LYS A 63 3.67 8.68 20.83
C LYS A 63 2.41 9.54 20.61
N ARG A 64 1.25 9.17 21.18
CA ARG A 64 0.03 9.97 21.14
C ARG A 64 0.01 11.08 22.19
N GLU A 65 0.80 10.97 23.26
CA GLU A 65 0.89 11.96 24.32
C GLU A 65 2.00 13.01 24.06
N ALA A 66 3.01 12.67 23.24
CA ALA A 66 4.17 13.55 22.99
C ALA A 66 4.02 14.53 21.79
N LYS A 67 2.94 14.45 21.00
CA LYS A 67 2.63 15.47 19.98
C LYS A 67 1.44 16.30 20.45
N PRO A 68 1.55 17.64 20.56
CA PRO A 68 0.34 18.46 20.62
C PRO A 68 -0.53 18.07 19.42
N MET A 69 -1.82 17.90 19.69
CA MET A 69 -2.81 17.53 18.70
C MET A 69 -3.00 18.70 17.74
N ASN A 70 -2.11 18.81 16.76
CA ASN A 70 -2.36 19.58 15.55
C ASN A 70 -3.14 18.63 14.63
N ASP A 71 -4.35 19.04 14.31
CA ASP A 71 -5.22 18.41 13.32
C ASP A 71 -4.48 18.07 12.02
N GLU A 72 -4.35 16.78 11.66
CA GLU A 72 -4.23 16.44 10.23
C GLU A 72 -4.50 14.98 9.80
N PHE A 73 -5.05 14.09 10.63
CA PHE A 73 -5.50 12.78 10.13
C PHE A 73 -6.80 12.26 10.72
N LYS A 74 -7.58 13.12 11.38
CA LYS A 74 -9.00 12.84 11.65
C LYS A 74 -9.83 13.21 10.43
N ASN A 75 -9.53 12.56 9.30
CA ASN A 75 -10.36 12.61 8.11
C ASN A 75 -11.60 11.73 8.36
N ASN A 76 -12.43 12.18 9.31
CA ASN A 76 -13.78 11.69 9.55
C ASN A 76 -14.74 12.23 8.48
N ASN A 77 -14.27 12.45 7.25
CA ASN A 77 -15.18 12.75 6.16
C ASN A 77 -16.13 11.56 6.07
N LEU A 78 -17.43 11.81 6.12
CA LEU A 78 -18.47 10.78 6.01
C LEU A 78 -18.18 9.79 4.86
N ALA A 79 -17.54 10.28 3.79
CA ALA A 79 -17.00 9.52 2.67
C ALA A 79 -15.97 8.44 3.07
N SER A 80 -15.00 8.72 3.94
CA SER A 80 -14.00 7.72 4.36
C SER A 80 -14.64 6.54 5.09
N LYS A 81 -15.65 6.82 5.94
CA LYS A 81 -16.41 5.81 6.65
C LYS A 81 -17.38 5.04 5.74
N LEU A 82 -18.02 5.72 4.79
CA LEU A 82 -19.00 5.12 3.89
C LEU A 82 -18.35 4.28 2.77
N PHE A 83 -17.11 4.62 2.38
CA PHE A 83 -16.36 3.92 1.34
C PHE A 83 -15.17 3.09 1.87
N GLY A 84 -15.04 2.92 3.19
CA GLY A 84 -14.04 2.03 3.80
C GLY A 84 -12.57 2.47 3.63
N ILE A 85 -12.30 3.78 3.63
CA ILE A 85 -10.97 4.38 3.41
C ILE A 85 -10.16 4.55 4.71
N ASN A 86 -10.67 4.06 5.84
CA ASN A 86 -9.97 4.23 7.10
C ASN A 86 -8.77 3.28 7.14
N PHE A 87 -7.57 3.84 6.99
CA PHE A 87 -6.34 3.16 7.34
C PHE A 87 -6.25 3.07 8.87
N GLU A 88 -6.64 1.93 9.42
CA GLU A 88 -6.42 1.59 10.82
C GLU A 88 -5.39 0.48 10.91
N LEU A 89 -4.25 0.78 11.54
CA LEU A 89 -3.31 -0.26 11.95
C LEU A 89 -3.94 -1.01 13.12
N ASN A 90 -4.32 -2.25 12.89
CA ASN A 90 -4.82 -3.12 13.95
C ASN A 90 -3.75 -4.15 14.34
N GLU A 91 -4.00 -4.92 15.39
CA GLU A 91 -3.08 -5.96 15.87
C GLU A 91 -2.85 -7.07 14.83
N GLU A 92 -3.81 -7.28 13.93
CA GLU A 92 -3.69 -8.24 12.83
C GLU A 92 -2.74 -7.75 11.73
N SER A 93 -2.53 -6.43 11.58
CA SER A 93 -1.71 -5.87 10.51
C SER A 93 -0.26 -6.39 10.54
N ARG A 94 0.27 -6.73 11.72
CA ARG A 94 1.63 -7.32 11.85
C ARG A 94 1.72 -8.75 11.31
N PHE A 95 0.60 -9.48 11.27
CA PHE A 95 0.53 -10.86 10.81
C PHE A 95 0.10 -10.93 9.34
N GLU A 96 -0.69 -9.95 8.89
CA GLU A 96 -1.12 -9.84 7.50
C GLU A 96 -0.03 -9.25 6.59
N THR A 97 0.78 -8.33 7.12
CA THR A 97 1.80 -7.65 6.31
C THR A 97 2.99 -8.57 6.10
N ARG A 98 3.22 -8.95 4.85
CA ARG A 98 4.43 -9.64 4.43
C ARG A 98 5.47 -8.63 4.00
N PHE A 99 6.63 -8.62 4.65
CA PHE A 99 7.70 -7.67 4.37
C PHE A 99 9.06 -8.24 4.77
N PHE A 100 10.13 -7.58 4.35
CA PHE A 100 11.48 -7.77 4.86
C PHE A 100 12.12 -6.41 5.10
N SER A 101 13.17 -6.36 5.91
CA SER A 101 13.96 -5.15 6.13
C SER A 101 15.45 -5.45 5.97
N VAL A 102 16.18 -4.46 5.46
CA VAL A 102 17.64 -4.47 5.35
C VAL A 102 18.13 -3.16 5.93
N ALA A 103 19.00 -3.22 6.92
CA ALA A 103 19.58 -2.04 7.56
C ALA A 103 21.01 -1.84 7.11
N PHE A 104 21.35 -0.60 6.78
CA PHE A 104 22.69 -0.17 6.38
C PHE A 104 23.31 0.70 7.48
N ASN A 105 24.62 0.63 7.66
CA ASN A 105 25.37 1.62 8.44
C ASN A 105 25.61 2.90 7.61
N TYR A 106 26.28 3.89 8.21
CA TYR A 106 26.63 5.15 7.54
C TYR A 106 27.59 4.96 6.36
N ASP A 107 28.40 3.91 6.38
CA ASP A 107 29.36 3.56 5.33
C ASP A 107 28.72 2.79 4.16
N GLY A 108 27.43 2.46 4.27
CA GLY A 108 26.67 1.73 3.25
C GLY A 108 26.82 0.20 3.30
N GLU A 109 27.39 -0.34 4.38
CA GLU A 109 27.46 -1.77 4.64
C GLU A 109 26.20 -2.27 5.34
N ILE A 110 25.80 -3.50 5.04
CA ILE A 110 24.60 -4.11 5.62
C ILE A 110 24.91 -4.62 7.02
N ILE A 111 24.19 -4.12 8.00
CA ILE A 111 24.34 -4.49 9.42
C ILE A 111 23.26 -5.44 9.92
N ASN A 112 22.11 -5.47 9.26
CA ASN A 112 21.02 -6.38 9.61
C ASN A 112 20.15 -6.68 8.38
N THR A 113 19.62 -7.89 8.33
CA THR A 113 18.61 -8.28 7.34
C THR A 113 17.59 -9.18 8.03
N ASN A 114 16.31 -8.84 7.89
CA ASN A 114 15.21 -9.61 8.44
C ASN A 114 14.22 -9.96 7.34
N THR A 115 14.17 -11.24 6.97
CA THR A 115 13.20 -11.82 6.03
C THR A 115 12.14 -12.66 6.74
N GLY A 116 12.07 -12.66 8.07
CA GLY A 116 11.19 -13.53 8.85
C GLY A 116 9.69 -13.30 8.64
N PHE A 117 9.30 -12.18 8.03
CA PHE A 117 7.89 -11.84 7.74
C PHE A 117 7.49 -12.12 6.29
N VAL A 118 8.36 -12.74 5.48
CA VAL A 118 8.08 -13.06 4.08
C VAL A 118 8.80 -14.32 3.62
N ALA A 119 8.06 -15.28 3.07
CA ALA A 119 8.64 -16.53 2.58
C ALA A 119 9.08 -16.49 1.11
N SER A 120 8.69 -15.46 0.36
CA SER A 120 8.87 -15.38 -1.09
C SER A 120 10.24 -14.83 -1.53
N ILE A 121 11.14 -14.56 -0.60
CA ILE A 121 12.46 -13.98 -0.87
C ILE A 121 13.49 -14.56 0.09
N SER A 122 14.67 -14.91 -0.42
CA SER A 122 15.80 -15.34 0.40
C SER A 122 16.50 -14.14 1.05
N GLN A 123 17.35 -14.39 2.04
CA GLN A 123 18.17 -13.33 2.64
C GLN A 123 19.16 -12.72 1.63
N GLU A 124 19.74 -13.56 0.77
CA GLU A 124 20.66 -13.16 -0.31
C GLU A 124 19.96 -12.26 -1.33
N ASP A 125 18.77 -12.67 -1.81
CA ASP A 125 17.98 -11.87 -2.75
C ASP A 125 17.55 -10.53 -2.14
N ALA A 126 17.21 -10.50 -0.85
CA ALA A 126 16.84 -9.28 -0.14
C ALA A 126 18.02 -8.30 -0.05
N ILE A 127 19.22 -8.81 0.24
CA ILE A 127 20.47 -8.03 0.27
C ILE A 127 20.76 -7.44 -1.11
N ASP A 128 20.71 -8.25 -2.17
CA ASP A 128 20.97 -7.81 -3.53
C ASP A 128 19.96 -6.74 -3.99
N LEU A 129 18.68 -6.97 -3.68
CA LEU A 129 17.62 -6.02 -4.02
C LEU A 129 17.79 -4.70 -3.27
N ALA A 130 18.10 -4.74 -1.97
CA ALA A 130 18.34 -3.56 -1.15
C ALA A 130 19.59 -2.79 -1.59
N GLY A 131 20.70 -3.49 -1.85
CA GLY A 131 21.94 -2.88 -2.36
C GLY A 131 21.73 -2.20 -3.72
N ASN A 132 20.89 -2.79 -4.57
CA ASN A 132 20.50 -2.11 -5.80
C ASN A 132 19.66 -0.85 -5.52
N ILE A 133 18.66 -0.91 -4.64
CA ILE A 133 17.82 0.26 -4.29
C ILE A 133 18.68 1.40 -3.73
N TYR A 134 19.62 1.08 -2.84
CA TYR A 134 20.53 2.03 -2.21
C TYR A 134 21.30 2.85 -3.25
N LYS A 135 21.77 2.21 -4.34
CA LYS A 135 22.47 2.89 -5.46
C LYS A 135 21.59 3.89 -6.21
N TYR A 136 20.28 3.65 -6.34
CA TYR A 136 19.37 4.54 -7.07
C TYR A 136 18.98 5.80 -6.28
N LYS A 137 19.31 5.88 -4.98
CA LYS A 137 19.04 7.04 -4.09
C LYS A 137 17.57 7.50 -4.08
N LYS A 138 16.62 6.62 -4.39
CA LYS A 138 15.19 6.90 -4.28
C LYS A 138 14.68 6.47 -2.91
N ILE A 139 13.93 7.36 -2.27
CA ILE A 139 13.37 7.13 -0.92
C ILE A 139 12.18 6.15 -0.98
N GLN A 140 11.47 6.06 -2.10
CA GLN A 140 10.32 5.17 -2.25
C GLN A 140 10.12 4.71 -3.70
N GLY A 141 9.48 3.56 -3.89
CA GLY A 141 9.11 3.08 -5.22
C GLY A 141 8.76 1.60 -5.27
N TYR A 142 8.87 1.03 -6.46
CA TYR A 142 8.71 -0.40 -6.71
C TYR A 142 9.97 -0.98 -7.34
N LYS A 143 10.33 -2.20 -6.93
CA LYS A 143 11.38 -3.00 -7.56
C LYS A 143 11.05 -4.49 -7.43
N ASN A 144 11.12 -5.21 -8.54
CA ASN A 144 10.83 -6.66 -8.61
C ASN A 144 9.51 -7.07 -7.92
N GLY A 145 8.45 -6.27 -8.09
CA GLY A 145 7.15 -6.53 -7.45
C GLY A 145 7.03 -6.11 -5.99
N TYR A 146 8.13 -5.71 -5.34
CA TYR A 146 8.13 -5.17 -3.98
C TYR A 146 8.00 -3.66 -3.98
N ARG A 147 7.10 -3.13 -3.14
CA ARG A 147 7.09 -1.71 -2.79
C ARG A 147 8.12 -1.48 -1.69
N TYR A 148 8.93 -0.43 -1.81
CA TYR A 148 9.99 -0.14 -0.84
C TYR A 148 9.94 1.30 -0.35
N ARG A 149 10.48 1.50 0.86
CA ARG A 149 10.89 2.79 1.42
C ARG A 149 12.28 2.63 2.06
N VAL A 150 13.12 3.65 1.94
CA VAL A 150 14.48 3.73 2.50
C VAL A 150 14.53 4.80 3.58
#